data_AF-A0A212CPD7-F1
#
_entry.id   AF-A0A212CPD7-F1
#
_cell.length_a   1.000
_cell.length_b   1.000
_cell.length_c   1.000
_cell.angle_alpha   90.00
_cell.angle_beta   90.00
_cell.angle_gamma   90.00
#
_symmetry.space_group_name_H-M   'P 1'
#
loop_
_entity.id
_entity.type
_entity.pdbx_description
1 polymer ?
#
loop_
_entity_poly.entity_id
_entity_poly.type
_entity_poly.pdbx_seq_one_letter_code
_entity_poly.pdbx_strand_id
1 'polypeptide(L)'
;MVCAGESLSPGQGRNNNGLEIGCVVDAASGLLTFTANGKELSTYYQVEPSTKLFPAVFAQATSPNVFQFELGRIKNVMPLSAGLFKSEHKNPVPQCPPRLHVQFLSHVLWSRMPNQFLKVDVSRISERQGWLVQCVEPLQFMSLHIPEENRS
;
A
#
# COMPACT_ATOMS: atom_id res chain seq x y z
N MET A 1 -5.50 7.38 1.10
CA MET A 1 -5.79 7.57 -0.34
C MET A 1 -6.66 8.80 -0.47
N VAL A 2 -6.44 9.65 -1.47
CA VAL A 2 -7.28 10.83 -1.70
C VAL A 2 -8.14 10.63 -2.95
N CYS A 3 -9.37 11.16 -2.93
CA CYS A 3 -10.26 11.11 -4.09
C CYS A 3 -10.00 12.31 -5.00
N ALA A 4 -9.56 12.03 -6.23
CA ALA A 4 -9.39 13.02 -7.29
C ALA A 4 -10.67 13.81 -7.64
N GLY A 5 -11.85 13.23 -7.33
CA GLY A 5 -13.15 13.86 -7.57
C GLY A 5 -13.43 15.08 -6.68
N GLU A 6 -12.86 15.12 -5.48
CA GLU A 6 -13.12 16.20 -4.51
C GLU A 6 -12.36 17.51 -4.85
N SER A 7 -11.28 17.40 -5.62
CA SER A 7 -10.54 18.56 -6.15
C SER A 7 -11.19 19.22 -7.38
N LEU A 8 -12.23 18.60 -7.95
CA LEU A 8 -12.98 19.15 -9.09
C LEU A 8 -14.21 19.89 -8.55
N SER A 9 -14.05 21.19 -8.28
CA SER A 9 -15.18 22.08 -7.96
C SER A 9 -16.33 21.89 -8.96
N PRO A 10 -17.59 21.73 -8.54
CA PRO A 10 -18.73 21.47 -9.45
C PRO A 10 -19.07 22.61 -10.43
N GLY A 11 -18.25 23.68 -10.48
CA GLY A 11 -18.37 24.80 -11.42
C GLY A 11 -17.11 25.09 -12.24
N GLN A 12 -15.99 24.38 -12.03
CA GLN A 12 -14.85 24.45 -12.94
C GLN A 12 -15.06 23.37 -13.99
N GLY A 13 -15.51 23.78 -15.18
CA GLY A 13 -15.68 22.90 -16.33
C GLY A 13 -14.48 21.97 -16.50
N ARG A 14 -14.73 20.76 -17.02
CA ARG A 14 -13.70 19.77 -17.39
C ARG A 14 -12.61 20.47 -18.19
N ASN A 15 -11.58 20.93 -17.49
CA ASN A 15 -10.45 21.58 -18.11
C ASN A 15 -9.69 20.45 -18.78
N ASN A 16 -9.37 20.56 -20.07
CA ASN A 16 -8.65 19.54 -20.83
C ASN A 16 -7.21 19.31 -20.34
N ASN A 17 -6.81 19.98 -19.25
CA ASN A 17 -5.54 19.82 -18.60
C ASN A 17 -5.65 18.61 -17.67
N GLY A 18 -4.77 17.63 -17.83
CA GLY A 18 -4.71 16.44 -16.97
C GLY A 18 -4.67 16.80 -15.48
N LEU A 19 -5.11 15.87 -14.64
CA LEU A 19 -5.05 15.99 -13.20
C LEU A 19 -3.73 15.40 -12.69
N GLU A 20 -2.92 16.25 -12.06
CA GLU A 20 -1.70 15.84 -11.36
C GLU A 20 -1.98 15.74 -9.87
N ILE A 21 -1.71 14.57 -9.27
CA ILE A 21 -1.81 14.36 -7.82
C ILE A 21 -0.41 14.11 -7.26
N GLY A 22 0.03 15.01 -6.38
CA GLY A 22 1.27 14.87 -5.63
C GLY A 22 1.03 14.29 -4.24
N CYS A 23 2.06 13.64 -3.71
CA CYS A 23 2.07 13.11 -2.34
C CYS A 23 3.44 13.41 -1.72
N VAL A 24 3.44 13.90 -0.49
CA VAL A 24 4.65 14.09 0.31
C VAL A 24 4.49 13.29 1.61
N VAL A 25 5.56 12.60 1.98
CA VAL A 25 5.64 11.82 3.22
C VAL A 25 6.76 12.42 4.06
N ASP A 26 6.41 12.91 5.25
CA ASP A 26 7.40 13.24 6.27
C ASP A 26 7.72 11.98 7.09
N ALA A 27 8.89 11.39 6.84
CA ALA A 27 9.32 10.18 7.52
C ALA A 27 9.64 10.38 9.01
N ALA A 28 9.86 11.62 9.47
CA ALA A 28 10.14 11.92 10.87
C ALA A 28 8.86 12.00 11.71
N SER A 29 7.82 12.65 11.18
CA SER A 29 6.53 12.78 11.87
C SER A 29 5.54 11.68 11.51
N GLY A 30 5.68 11.01 10.37
CA GLY A 30 4.69 10.06 9.84
C GLY A 30 3.51 10.73 9.14
N LEU A 31 3.58 12.03 8.85
CA LEU A 31 2.51 12.79 8.20
C LEU A 31 2.56 12.65 6.67
N LEU A 32 1.41 12.33 6.08
CA LEU A 32 1.20 12.30 4.63
C LEU A 32 0.32 13.47 4.21
N THR A 33 0.80 14.26 3.25
CA THR A 33 0.05 15.37 2.65
C THR A 33 -0.06 15.20 1.14
N PHE A 34 -1.11 15.77 0.56
CA PHE A 34 -1.42 15.62 -0.85
C PHE A 34 -1.59 16.96 -1.53
N THR A 35 -1.27 17.00 -2.82
CA THR A 35 -1.51 18.16 -3.66
C THR A 35 -2.28 17.73 -4.91
N ALA A 36 -3.09 18.64 -5.46
CA ALA A 36 -3.72 18.48 -6.76
C ALA A 36 -3.38 19.70 -7.63
N ASN A 37 -2.76 19.48 -8.78
CA ASN A 37 -2.29 20.53 -9.70
C ASN A 37 -1.50 21.64 -8.97
N GLY A 38 -0.59 21.24 -8.07
CA GLY A 38 0.24 22.15 -7.28
C GLY A 38 -0.45 22.86 -6.10
N LYS A 39 -1.75 22.62 -5.87
CA LYS A 39 -2.46 23.14 -4.70
C LYS A 39 -2.55 22.09 -3.61
N GLU A 40 -2.26 22.46 -2.37
CA GLU A 40 -2.44 21.57 -1.21
C GLU A 40 -3.91 21.19 -1.02
N LEU A 41 -4.14 19.91 -0.75
CA LEU A 41 -5.42 19.38 -0.32
C LEU A 41 -5.53 19.49 1.20
N SER A 42 -6.74 19.69 1.72
CA SER A 42 -6.99 19.75 3.17
C SER A 42 -6.82 18.40 3.87
N THR A 43 -6.83 17.31 3.11
CA THR A 43 -6.74 15.94 3.64
C THR A 43 -5.29 15.56 3.90
N TYR A 44 -5.02 15.11 5.11
CA TYR A 44 -3.75 14.53 5.53
C TYR A 44 -3.98 13.24 6.32
N TYR A 45 -2.96 12.38 6.39
CA TYR A 45 -3.01 11.16 7.20
C TYR A 45 -1.80 11.07 8.12
N GLN A 46 -2.04 10.67 9.35
CA GLN A 46 -1.01 10.35 10.32
C GLN A 46 -0.77 8.83 10.31
N VAL A 47 0.48 8.42 10.16
CA VAL A 47 0.88 7.02 10.11
C VAL A 47 1.72 6.67 11.33
N GLU A 48 1.49 5.48 11.87
CA GLU A 48 2.26 4.96 13.00
C GLU A 48 3.71 4.65 12.60
N PRO A 49 4.68 4.83 13.53
CA PRO A 49 6.06 4.44 13.30
C PRO A 49 6.20 2.97 12.86
N SER A 50 7.22 2.69 12.05
CA SER A 50 7.51 1.35 11.50
C SER A 50 6.45 0.77 10.55
N THR A 51 5.52 1.59 10.07
CA THR A 51 4.56 1.19 9.03
C THR A 51 5.22 1.23 7.65
N LYS A 52 5.09 0.16 6.87
CA LYS A 52 5.48 0.12 5.45
C LYS A 52 4.34 0.63 4.58
N LEU A 53 4.62 1.63 3.75
CA LEU A 53 3.65 2.20 2.82
C LEU A 53 4.02 1.84 1.38
N PHE A 54 3.02 1.45 0.59
CA PHE A 54 3.17 1.17 -0.83
C PHE A 54 2.38 2.21 -1.64
N PRO A 55 3.01 2.92 -2.60
CA PRO A 55 2.29 3.85 -3.46
C PRO A 55 1.36 3.06 -4.40
N ALA A 56 0.06 3.34 -4.32
CA ALA A 56 -0.96 2.68 -5.11
C ALA A 56 -1.99 3.68 -5.63
N VAL A 57 -2.49 3.44 -6.85
CA VAL A 57 -3.53 4.23 -7.51
C VAL A 57 -4.60 3.29 -8.02
N PHE A 58 -5.85 3.58 -7.69
CA PHE A 58 -7.02 2.87 -8.21
C PHE A 58 -7.70 3.77 -9.23
N ALA A 59 -7.78 3.31 -10.47
CA ALA A 59 -8.39 4.06 -11.56
C ALA A 59 -9.20 3.12 -12.46
N GLN A 60 -10.28 3.64 -13.02
CA GLN A 60 -11.02 2.96 -14.07
C GLN A 60 -10.41 3.32 -15.43
N ALA A 61 -10.06 2.31 -16.23
CA ALA A 61 -9.56 2.53 -17.58
C ALA A 61 -10.69 3.05 -18.48
N THR A 62 -10.64 4.35 -18.81
CA THR A 62 -11.57 5.00 -19.74
C THR A 62 -10.92 5.33 -21.09
N SER A 63 -9.58 5.23 -21.18
CA SER A 63 -8.77 5.47 -22.37
C SER A 63 -7.47 4.66 -22.29
N PRO A 64 -6.70 4.49 -23.38
CA PRO A 64 -5.40 3.80 -23.32
C PRO A 64 -4.38 4.49 -22.41
N ASN A 65 -4.49 5.81 -22.23
CA ASN A 65 -3.64 6.60 -21.34
C ASN A 65 -4.39 6.90 -20.04
N VAL A 66 -4.44 5.93 -19.13
CA VAL A 66 -5.22 6.06 -17.88
C VAL A 66 -4.51 6.93 -16.85
N PHE A 67 -3.22 6.69 -16.62
CA PHE A 67 -2.38 7.47 -15.70
C PHE A 67 -0.90 7.27 -16.04
N GLN A 68 -0.05 8.14 -15.51
CA GLN A 68 1.40 8.06 -15.57
C GLN A 68 1.95 8.21 -14.15
N PHE A 69 2.89 7.36 -13.77
CA PHE A 69 3.68 7.57 -12.56
C PHE A 69 4.86 8.46 -12.88
N GLU A 70 5.04 9.53 -12.09
CA GLU A 70 6.21 10.38 -12.18
C GLU A 70 6.97 10.34 -10.85
N LEU A 71 8.25 9.98 -10.92
CA LEU A 71 9.18 10.05 -9.80
C LEU A 71 9.95 11.37 -9.90
N GLY A 72 9.22 12.46 -9.68
CA GLY A 72 9.72 13.81 -9.86
C GLY A 72 10.52 14.33 -8.65
N ARG A 73 10.92 15.59 -8.75
CA ARG A 73 11.56 16.35 -7.67
C ARG A 73 10.63 17.46 -7.21
N ILE A 74 10.37 17.52 -5.91
CA ILE A 74 9.72 18.66 -5.27
C ILE A 74 10.81 19.52 -4.61
N LYS A 75 10.63 20.85 -4.63
CA LYS A 75 11.61 21.79 -4.06
C LYS A 75 11.82 21.48 -2.57
N ASN A 76 13.07 21.36 -2.14
CA ASN A 76 13.48 21.07 -0.77
C ASN A 76 13.01 19.70 -0.21
N VAL A 77 12.58 18.77 -1.07
CA VAL A 77 12.18 17.42 -0.68
C VAL A 77 13.05 16.39 -1.39
N MET A 78 13.40 15.31 -0.69
CA MET A 78 14.16 14.20 -1.28
C MET A 78 13.26 13.36 -2.21
N PRO A 79 13.75 12.86 -3.35
CA PRO A 79 12.96 12.03 -4.25
C PRO A 79 12.64 10.67 -3.60
N LEU A 80 11.56 10.03 -4.05
CA LEU A 80 11.13 8.73 -3.53
C LEU A 80 12.24 7.65 -3.61
N SER A 81 13.09 7.71 -4.65
CA SER A 81 14.24 6.80 -4.78
C SER A 81 15.24 6.89 -3.62
N ALA A 82 15.44 8.07 -3.03
CA ALA A 82 16.31 8.23 -1.86
C ALA A 82 15.72 7.58 -0.60
N GLY A 83 14.38 7.52 -0.49
CA GLY A 83 13.71 6.82 0.61
C GLY A 83 13.67 5.30 0.44
N LEU A 84 13.61 4.81 -0.81
CA LEU A 84 13.48 3.38 -1.11
C LEU A 84 14.81 2.64 -1.18
N PHE A 85 15.87 3.27 -1.69
CA PHE A 85 17.14 2.60 -1.97
C PHE A 85 18.25 3.11 -1.05
N LYS A 86 18.79 2.20 -0.23
CA LYS A 86 19.87 2.53 0.72
C LYS A 86 21.10 3.13 0.02
N SER A 87 21.40 2.74 -1.21
CA SER A 87 22.50 3.31 -2.00
C SER A 87 22.27 4.77 -2.40
N GLU A 88 21.02 5.18 -2.57
CA GLU A 88 20.62 6.51 -3.06
C GLU A 88 20.17 7.45 -1.94
N HIS A 89 20.32 7.07 -0.66
CA HIS A 89 19.75 7.80 0.48
C HIS A 89 20.14 9.28 0.54
N LYS A 90 21.33 9.65 0.05
CA LYS A 90 21.82 11.04 0.01
C LYS A 90 21.73 11.67 -1.38
N ASN A 91 21.20 10.96 -2.38
CA ASN A 91 21.14 11.44 -3.75
C ASN A 91 19.92 12.35 -3.93
N PRO A 92 20.11 13.66 -4.20
CA PRO A 92 18.98 14.56 -4.44
C PRO A 92 18.40 14.44 -5.86
N VAL A 93 19.04 13.66 -6.74
CA VAL A 93 18.61 13.46 -8.13
C VAL A 93 17.64 12.27 -8.17
N PRO A 94 16.41 12.43 -8.71
CA PRO A 94 15.49 11.33 -8.87
C PRO A 94 16.06 10.22 -9.75
N GLN A 95 16.06 9.00 -9.25
CA GLN A 95 16.39 7.78 -9.98
C GLN A 95 15.15 6.90 -10.18
N CYS A 96 15.10 6.16 -11.28
CA CYS A 96 14.12 5.11 -11.53
C CYS A 96 14.86 3.76 -11.66
N PRO A 97 15.29 3.16 -10.54
CA PRO A 97 16.05 1.92 -10.58
C PRO A 97 15.21 0.76 -11.13
N PRO A 98 15.82 -0.19 -11.85
CA PRO A 98 15.12 -1.19 -12.65
C PRO A 98 14.30 -2.19 -11.84
N ARG A 99 14.48 -2.24 -10.51
CA ARG A 99 13.68 -3.09 -9.61
C ARG A 99 12.26 -2.54 -9.40
N LEU A 100 12.01 -1.27 -9.69
CA LEU A 100 10.69 -0.66 -9.52
C LEU A 100 9.81 -1.00 -10.72
N HIS A 101 8.75 -1.76 -10.48
CA HIS A 101 7.76 -2.12 -11.49
C HIS A 101 6.36 -1.82 -10.99
N VAL A 102 5.48 -1.46 -11.92
CA VAL A 102 4.04 -1.36 -11.64
C VAL A 102 3.48 -2.78 -11.54
N GLN A 103 2.90 -3.11 -10.39
CA GLN A 103 2.21 -4.37 -10.16
C GLN A 103 0.70 -4.18 -10.29
N PHE A 104 0.03 -5.23 -10.78
CA PHE A 104 -1.42 -5.27 -10.89
C PHE A 104 -1.98 -6.33 -9.95
N LEU A 105 -3.11 -6.03 -9.31
CA LEU A 105 -3.81 -7.00 -8.48
C LEU A 105 -4.35 -8.13 -9.36
N SER A 106 -4.04 -9.36 -8.98
CA SER A 106 -4.61 -10.55 -9.59
C SER A 106 -5.80 -11.03 -8.78
N HIS A 107 -6.93 -11.29 -9.43
CA HIS A 107 -8.16 -11.73 -8.77
C HIS A 107 -8.06 -13.14 -8.16
N VAL A 108 -7.18 -13.98 -8.72
CA VAL A 108 -7.00 -15.36 -8.30
C VAL A 108 -5.52 -15.62 -8.07
N LEU A 109 -5.21 -16.23 -6.93
CA LEU A 109 -3.87 -16.63 -6.53
C LEU A 109 -3.86 -18.13 -6.23
N TRP A 110 -2.75 -18.78 -6.54
CA TRP A 110 -2.53 -20.18 -6.21
C TRP A 110 -1.87 -20.30 -4.84
N SER A 111 -2.35 -21.23 -4.03
CA SER A 111 -1.74 -21.59 -2.75
C SER A 111 -1.58 -23.11 -2.65
N ARG A 112 -0.57 -23.55 -1.91
CA ARG A 112 -0.31 -24.97 -1.69
C ARG A 112 -1.14 -25.47 -0.50
N MET A 113 -1.82 -26.59 -0.67
CA MET A 113 -2.49 -27.29 0.44
C MET A 113 -1.46 -27.93 1.39
N PRO A 114 -1.58 -27.73 2.71
CA PRO A 114 -0.76 -28.44 3.70
C PRO A 114 -0.99 -29.96 3.64
N ASN A 115 0.04 -30.74 3.97
CA ASN A 115 -0.07 -32.20 4.00
C ASN A 115 -0.81 -32.72 5.24
N GLN A 116 -0.85 -31.92 6.31
CA GLN A 116 -1.46 -32.24 7.59
C GLN A 116 -2.24 -31.04 8.11
N PHE A 117 -3.29 -31.31 8.87
CA PHE A 117 -4.16 -30.31 9.48
C PHE A 117 -4.29 -30.59 10.97
N LEU A 118 -4.47 -29.53 11.76
CA LEU A 118 -4.80 -29.66 13.18
C LEU A 118 -6.15 -30.38 13.31
N LYS A 119 -6.20 -31.41 14.16
CA LYS A 119 -7.44 -32.09 14.51
C LYS A 119 -8.11 -31.31 15.64
N VAL A 120 -9.36 -30.90 15.41
CA VAL A 120 -10.15 -30.13 16.38
C VAL A 120 -11.34 -30.98 16.80
N ASP A 121 -11.41 -31.31 18.08
CA ASP A 121 -12.54 -32.01 18.68
C ASP A 121 -13.50 -30.99 19.28
N VAL A 122 -14.78 -31.08 18.92
CA VAL A 122 -15.83 -30.20 19.42
C VAL A 122 -16.93 -31.03 20.08
N SER A 123 -17.23 -30.76 21.35
CA SER A 123 -18.27 -31.50 22.09
C SER A 123 -19.05 -30.59 23.04
N ARG A 124 -20.35 -30.87 23.21
CA ARG A 124 -21.18 -30.16 24.20
C ARG A 124 -20.92 -30.77 25.56
N ILE A 125 -20.42 -29.98 26.52
CA ILE A 125 -20.15 -30.49 27.88
C ILE A 125 -21.45 -30.55 28.70
N SER A 126 -22.12 -29.42 28.89
CA SER A 126 -23.39 -29.33 29.65
C SER A 126 -24.05 -27.98 29.43
N GLU A 127 -25.38 -27.85 29.56
CA GLU A 127 -26.09 -26.60 29.29
C GLU A 127 -25.41 -25.34 29.84
N ARG A 128 -24.88 -25.42 31.07
CA ARG A 128 -24.12 -24.38 31.74
C ARG A 128 -22.70 -24.17 31.21
N GLN A 129 -21.93 -25.22 30.94
CA GLN A 129 -20.51 -25.14 30.55
C GLN A 129 -20.27 -24.94 29.05
N GLY A 130 -21.31 -24.95 28.23
CA GLY A 130 -21.15 -24.70 26.80
C GLY A 130 -20.43 -25.83 26.04
N TRP A 131 -19.68 -25.43 25.04
CA TRP A 131 -18.95 -26.32 24.13
C TRP A 131 -17.47 -26.39 24.53
N LEU A 132 -16.92 -27.60 24.49
CA LEU A 132 -15.49 -27.84 24.52
C LEU A 132 -14.96 -27.78 23.09
N VAL A 133 -13.83 -27.11 22.91
CA VAL A 133 -13.01 -27.17 21.69
C VAL A 133 -11.60 -27.54 22.12
N GLN A 134 -11.10 -28.67 21.62
CA GLN A 134 -9.80 -29.23 22.00
C GLN A 134 -8.95 -29.55 20.77
N CYS A 135 -7.64 -29.34 20.88
CA CYS A 135 -6.64 -29.83 19.95
C CYS A 135 -5.46 -30.42 20.75
N VAL A 136 -5.15 -31.70 20.53
CA VAL A 136 -4.18 -32.44 21.37
C VAL A 136 -2.80 -32.51 20.71
N GLU A 137 -2.77 -32.67 19.40
CA GLU A 137 -1.53 -32.85 18.62
C GLU A 137 -1.08 -31.50 18.05
N PRO A 138 0.07 -30.95 18.48
CA PRO A 138 0.61 -29.73 17.88
C PRO A 138 1.16 -30.00 16.48
N LEU A 139 1.08 -29.00 15.61
CA LEU A 139 1.66 -29.03 14.26
C LEU A 139 2.62 -27.85 14.09
N GLN A 140 3.80 -28.12 13.52
CA GLN A 140 4.79 -27.11 13.17
C GLN A 140 5.03 -27.13 11.66
N PHE A 141 5.32 -25.97 11.08
CA PHE A 141 5.71 -25.85 9.68
C PHE A 141 6.80 -24.79 9.54
N MET A 142 7.54 -24.87 8.44
CA MET A 142 8.55 -23.88 8.07
C MET A 142 7.95 -22.92 7.05
N SER A 143 8.09 -21.61 7.28
CA SER A 143 7.70 -20.55 6.35
C SER A 143 8.90 -19.72 5.92
N LEU A 144 8.79 -19.10 4.74
CA LEU A 144 9.79 -18.16 4.21
C LEU A 144 9.19 -16.77 4.26
N HIS A 145 9.78 -15.86 5.04
CA HIS A 145 9.37 -14.47 5.05
C HIS A 145 10.04 -13.68 3.92
N ILE A 146 9.25 -12.94 3.16
CA ILE A 146 9.69 -12.01 2.11
C ILE A 146 9.59 -10.57 2.67
N PRO A 147 10.71 -9.95 3.09
CA PRO A 147 10.67 -8.68 3.81
C PRO A 147 10.17 -7.50 2.97
N GLU A 148 10.45 -7.46 1.67
CA GLU A 148 10.05 -6.36 0.78
C GLU A 148 8.53 -6.25 0.61
N GLU A 149 7.83 -7.39 0.62
CA GLU A 149 6.37 -7.49 0.43
C GLU A 149 5.64 -7.75 1.75
N ASN A 150 6.39 -7.94 2.84
CA ASN A 150 5.86 -8.23 4.16
C ASN A 150 4.89 -9.43 4.19
N ARG A 151 5.27 -10.54 3.54
CA ARG A 151 4.47 -11.78 3.47
C ARG A 151 5.27 -13.03 3.85
N SER A 152 4.58 -14.11 4.22
CA SER A 152 5.15 -15.43 4.57
C SER A 152 4.31 -16.57 4.05
#